data_AF-A0A6B2VF16-F1
#
_entry.id   AF-A0A6B2VF16-F1
#
_cell.length_a   1.000
_cell.length_b   1.000
_cell.length_c   1.000
_cell.angle_alpha   90.00
_cell.angle_beta   90.00
_cell.angle_gamma   90.00
#
_symmetry.space_group_name_H-M   'P 1'
#
loop_
_entity.id
_entity.type
_entity.pdbx_description
1 polymer ?
#
loop_
_entity_poly.entity_id
_entity_poly.type
_entity_poly.pdbx_seq_one_letter_code
_entity_poly.pdbx_strand_id
1 'polypeptide(L)'
;RAERNPGRNRGRAEREAGQRVTAGDIAALRSVGELFRTLDDMYGGGHARQALVRYLEHECEPMLRGSYGEQTGRRLFAATADLTRLLGWTSYDIAAHGLAQRYFVQALRLAQAAGDRAYGAYVLVTMSRQAVYLAHGREAVQLARVAQQGVGAAVPPVVQALLHSAEARGHAVLGEARACTTSLMRAERALESARPGDEVPFWARFFDEAQLADEFGHCHRDLQQYRTAAQYAERSLQLRAPVYARSRLFCRVVLATARLGLGDLDQACRLGAEAAAQAADMRSVRAHEYVRDFERRLEPYKDASPVRTYRDKVAALG
;
A
#
# COMPACT_ATOMS: atom_id res chain seq x y z
N ARG A 1 23.65 -51.97 54.97
CA ARG A 1 22.24 -51.71 54.58
C ARG A 1 22.02 -50.22 54.76
N ALA A 2 22.49 -49.35 53.86
CA ALA A 2 22.00 -49.13 52.50
C ALA A 2 20.50 -48.85 52.50
N GLU A 3 20.13 -47.57 52.45
CA GLU A 3 19.18 -47.03 51.46
C GLU A 3 19.26 -45.50 51.46
N ARG A 4 20.09 -44.98 50.54
CA ARG A 4 19.91 -43.66 49.92
C ARG A 4 18.85 -43.84 48.85
N ASN A 5 17.87 -42.93 48.76
CA ASN A 5 17.40 -42.39 47.49
C ASN A 5 16.52 -41.13 47.68
N PRO A 6 16.28 -40.30 46.64
CA PRO A 6 17.06 -39.10 46.44
C PRO A 6 16.17 -37.86 46.17
N GLY A 7 16.86 -36.74 45.91
CA GLY A 7 16.37 -35.44 45.42
C GLY A 7 14.94 -35.36 44.87
N ARG A 8 14.12 -34.57 45.56
CA ARG A 8 13.05 -33.78 44.93
C ARG A 8 13.71 -32.69 44.08
N ASN A 9 14.21 -33.08 42.92
CA ASN A 9 14.50 -32.16 41.83
C ASN A 9 13.13 -31.66 41.34
N ARG A 10 12.70 -30.51 41.87
CA ARG A 10 11.52 -29.80 41.36
C ARG A 10 11.74 -29.64 39.87
N GLY A 11 10.90 -30.31 39.07
CA GLY A 11 10.90 -30.22 37.63
C GLY A 11 10.95 -28.75 37.22
N ARG A 12 12.14 -28.32 36.81
CA ARG A 12 12.29 -27.25 35.85
C ARG A 12 11.55 -27.78 34.64
N ALA A 13 10.28 -27.38 34.49
CA ALA A 13 9.50 -27.66 33.32
C ALA A 13 10.39 -27.30 32.13
N GLU A 14 10.84 -28.33 31.42
CA GLU A 14 11.39 -28.19 30.10
C GLU A 14 10.28 -27.45 29.35
N ARG A 15 10.52 -26.16 29.08
CA ARG A 15 9.74 -25.47 28.05
C ARG A 15 9.84 -26.40 26.86
N GLU A 16 8.73 -27.03 26.48
CA GLU A 16 8.64 -27.81 25.25
C GLU A 16 9.40 -27.02 24.20
N ALA A 17 10.49 -27.61 23.70
CA ALA A 17 11.43 -26.88 22.85
C ALA A 17 10.65 -26.47 21.60
N GLY A 18 10.16 -25.24 21.58
CA GLY A 18 9.31 -24.72 20.52
C GLY A 18 9.99 -24.94 19.17
N GLN A 19 9.17 -25.18 18.14
CA GLN A 19 9.61 -25.44 16.77
C GLN A 19 10.86 -24.60 16.43
N ARG A 20 11.93 -25.28 16.01
CA ARG A 20 13.17 -24.60 15.61
C ARG A 20 12.94 -23.92 14.28
N VAL A 21 13.08 -22.60 14.23
CA VAL A 21 12.89 -21.82 13.00
C VAL A 21 14.15 -21.86 12.16
N THR A 22 13.98 -22.19 10.89
CA THR A 22 15.05 -22.31 9.90
C THR A 22 15.04 -21.14 8.90
N ALA A 23 16.12 -21.03 8.12
CA ALA A 23 16.15 -20.08 7.01
C ALA A 23 15.14 -20.43 5.90
N GLY A 24 14.78 -21.71 5.76
CA GLY A 24 13.78 -22.19 4.80
C GLY A 24 12.38 -21.73 5.17
N ASP A 25 12.02 -21.77 6.46
CA ASP A 25 10.73 -21.27 6.96
C ASP A 25 10.57 -19.78 6.62
N ILE A 26 11.59 -18.96 6.89
CA ILE A 26 11.58 -17.53 6.58
C ILE A 26 11.50 -17.28 5.07
N ALA A 27 12.16 -18.11 4.26
CA ALA A 27 12.05 -18.02 2.80
C ALA A 27 10.61 -18.31 2.33
N ALA A 28 9.95 -19.32 2.92
CA ALA A 28 8.56 -19.63 2.63
C ALA A 28 7.63 -18.46 3.00
N LEU A 29 7.81 -17.82 4.17
CA LEU A 29 7.04 -16.63 4.56
C LEU A 29 7.14 -15.51 3.51
N ARG A 30 8.35 -15.27 2.98
CA ARG A 30 8.58 -14.25 1.94
C ARG A 30 7.91 -14.62 0.63
N SER A 31 8.03 -15.87 0.18
CA SER A 31 7.37 -16.36 -1.04
C SER A 31 5.84 -16.24 -0.96
N VAL A 32 5.27 -16.57 0.20
CA VAL A 32 3.83 -16.40 0.45
C VAL A 32 3.43 -14.91 0.42
N GLY A 33 4.27 -14.03 0.95
CA GLY A 33 4.08 -12.59 0.83
C GLY A 33 3.98 -12.13 -0.63
N GLU A 34 4.89 -12.60 -1.49
CA GLU A 34 4.88 -12.24 -2.93
C GLU A 34 3.65 -12.80 -3.66
N LEU A 35 3.24 -14.03 -3.34
CA LEU A 35 2.01 -14.61 -3.87
C LEU A 35 0.79 -13.73 -3.54
N PHE A 36 0.65 -13.32 -2.28
CA PHE A 36 -0.48 -12.50 -1.87
C PHE A 36 -0.44 -11.08 -2.44
N ARG A 37 0.74 -10.46 -2.60
CA ARG A 37 0.85 -9.17 -3.32
C ARG A 37 0.40 -9.28 -4.76
N THR A 38 0.84 -10.33 -5.44
CA THR A 38 0.48 -10.57 -6.85
C THR A 38 -1.04 -10.71 -7.01
N LEU A 39 -1.69 -11.47 -6.11
CA LEU A 39 -3.15 -11.58 -6.08
C LEU A 39 -3.84 -10.24 -5.76
N ASP A 40 -3.31 -9.49 -4.81
CA ASP A 40 -3.83 -8.19 -4.39
C ASP A 40 -3.75 -7.12 -5.49
N ASP A 41 -2.66 -7.11 -6.28
CA ASP A 41 -2.47 -6.17 -7.39
C ASP A 41 -3.40 -6.45 -8.58
N MET A 42 -3.67 -7.73 -8.85
CA MET A 42 -4.54 -8.16 -9.96
C MET A 42 -6.03 -8.09 -9.62
N TYR A 43 -6.43 -8.54 -8.42
CA TYR A 43 -7.84 -8.80 -8.09
C TYR A 43 -8.36 -7.99 -6.89
N GLY A 44 -7.50 -7.21 -6.23
CA GLY A 44 -7.82 -6.47 -5.02
C GLY A 44 -7.63 -7.28 -3.73
N GLY A 45 -7.63 -6.57 -2.60
CA GLY A 45 -7.20 -7.12 -1.31
C GLY A 45 -8.19 -8.09 -0.66
N GLY A 46 -9.45 -8.10 -1.10
CA GLY A 46 -10.48 -8.97 -0.54
C GLY A 46 -10.24 -10.46 -0.79
N HIS A 47 -9.57 -10.84 -1.88
CA HIS A 47 -9.29 -12.25 -2.21
C HIS A 47 -8.26 -12.88 -1.27
N ALA A 48 -7.19 -12.16 -0.96
CA ALA A 48 -6.06 -12.68 -0.20
C ALA A 48 -6.28 -12.65 1.32
N ARG A 49 -7.15 -11.76 1.83
CA ARG A 49 -7.19 -11.39 3.25
C ARG A 49 -7.41 -12.58 4.19
N GLN A 50 -8.44 -13.39 3.98
CA GLN A 50 -8.77 -14.49 4.91
C GLN A 50 -7.67 -15.55 4.96
N ALA A 51 -7.08 -15.88 3.81
CA ALA A 51 -5.96 -16.82 3.72
C ALA A 51 -4.72 -16.26 4.44
N LEU A 52 -4.44 -14.96 4.27
CA LEU A 52 -3.32 -14.30 4.95
C LEU A 52 -3.50 -14.24 6.48
N VAL A 53 -4.72 -14.01 6.98
CA VAL A 53 -5.02 -14.10 8.43
C VAL A 53 -4.67 -15.49 8.96
N ARG A 54 -5.21 -16.54 8.32
CA ARG A 54 -4.96 -17.93 8.73
C ARG A 54 -3.48 -18.27 8.68
N TYR A 55 -2.76 -17.82 7.65
CA TYR A 55 -1.33 -18.05 7.52
C TYR A 55 -0.53 -17.37 8.65
N LEU A 56 -0.87 -16.14 9.02
CA LEU A 56 -0.23 -15.48 10.17
C LEU A 56 -0.50 -16.22 11.49
N GLU A 57 -1.73 -16.67 11.71
CA GLU A 57 -2.14 -17.39 12.94
C GLU A 57 -1.50 -18.78 13.04
N HIS A 58 -1.40 -19.52 11.94
CA HIS A 58 -0.99 -20.93 11.97
C HIS A 58 0.51 -21.13 11.67
N GLU A 59 1.15 -20.21 10.96
CA GLU A 59 2.57 -20.32 10.62
C GLU A 59 3.41 -19.30 11.40
N CYS A 60 3.08 -18.00 11.29
CA CYS A 60 3.95 -16.97 11.88
C CYS A 60 3.90 -16.95 13.41
N GLU A 61 2.72 -17.03 14.02
CA GLU A 61 2.58 -16.97 15.47
C GLU A 61 3.31 -18.12 16.20
N PRO A 62 3.21 -19.39 15.76
CA PRO A 62 4.02 -20.47 16.32
C PRO A 62 5.52 -20.25 16.11
N MET A 63 5.95 -19.82 14.93
CA MET A 63 7.37 -19.54 14.65
C MET A 63 7.93 -18.45 15.56
N LEU A 64 7.18 -17.38 15.84
CA LEU A 64 7.59 -16.30 16.75
C LEU A 64 7.69 -16.74 18.22
N ARG A 65 7.02 -17.83 18.61
CA ARG A 65 7.15 -18.46 19.93
C ARG A 65 8.15 -19.61 19.95
N GLY A 66 8.71 -19.95 18.79
CA GLY A 66 9.65 -21.04 18.59
C GLY A 66 11.05 -20.72 19.12
N SER A 67 12.01 -21.56 18.73
CA SER A 67 13.42 -21.40 19.10
C SER A 67 14.27 -20.93 17.92
N TYR A 68 15.03 -19.85 18.12
CA TYR A 68 15.92 -19.28 17.11
C TYR A 68 17.00 -18.39 17.74
N GLY A 69 18.12 -18.25 17.04
CA GLY A 69 19.17 -17.28 17.40
C GLY A 69 18.80 -15.85 16.97
N GLU A 70 19.55 -14.86 17.44
CA GLU A 70 19.28 -13.43 17.21
C GLU A 70 19.13 -13.07 15.73
N GLN A 71 20.05 -13.53 14.87
CA GLN A 71 20.02 -13.21 13.44
C GLN A 71 18.79 -13.80 12.73
N THR A 72 18.44 -15.05 13.04
CA THR A 72 17.22 -15.70 12.52
C THR A 72 15.98 -14.99 13.05
N GLY A 73 15.96 -14.62 14.33
CA GLY A 73 14.88 -13.85 14.94
C GLY A 73 14.63 -12.53 14.21
N ARG A 74 15.66 -11.71 13.97
CA ARG A 74 15.52 -10.46 13.20
C ARG A 74 14.90 -10.68 11.82
N ARG A 75 15.37 -11.71 11.10
CA ARG A 75 14.83 -12.04 9.76
C ARG A 75 13.39 -12.54 9.81
N LEU A 76 13.02 -13.30 10.84
CA LEU A 76 11.65 -13.75 11.09
C LEU A 76 10.74 -12.55 11.37
N PHE A 77 11.13 -11.68 12.32
CA PHE A 77 10.37 -10.46 12.64
C PHE A 77 10.19 -9.55 11.42
N ALA A 78 11.20 -9.42 10.56
CA ALA A 78 11.10 -8.66 9.31
C ALA A 78 10.07 -9.27 8.34
N ALA A 79 10.11 -10.60 8.14
CA ALA A 79 9.15 -11.29 7.28
C ALA A 79 7.72 -11.22 7.83
N THR A 80 7.55 -11.39 9.15
CA THR A 80 6.25 -11.24 9.80
C THR A 80 5.74 -9.79 9.74
N ALA A 81 6.61 -8.79 9.93
CA ALA A 81 6.25 -7.38 9.79
C ALA A 81 5.66 -7.11 8.40
N ASP A 82 6.26 -7.71 7.39
CA ASP A 82 5.86 -7.55 6.01
C ASP A 82 4.51 -8.20 5.68
N LEU A 83 4.28 -9.43 6.13
CA LEU A 83 2.98 -10.09 6.02
C LEU A 83 1.90 -9.36 6.84
N THR A 84 2.23 -8.87 8.04
CA THR A 84 1.30 -8.12 8.89
C THR A 84 0.91 -6.79 8.25
N ARG A 85 1.86 -6.07 7.65
CA ARG A 85 1.57 -4.86 6.88
C ARG A 85 0.71 -5.18 5.65
N LEU A 86 0.98 -6.27 4.94
CA LEU A 86 0.14 -6.72 3.82
C LEU A 86 -1.29 -7.04 4.29
N LEU A 87 -1.46 -7.63 5.47
CA LEU A 87 -2.77 -7.85 6.06
C LEU A 87 -3.48 -6.53 6.42
N GLY A 88 -2.72 -5.54 6.90
CA GLY A 88 -3.21 -4.18 7.06
C GLY A 88 -3.65 -3.56 5.73
N TRP A 89 -2.86 -3.73 4.67
CA TRP A 89 -3.16 -3.21 3.33
C TRP A 89 -4.43 -3.84 2.73
N THR A 90 -4.56 -5.16 2.79
CA THR A 90 -5.76 -5.86 2.32
C THR A 90 -7.00 -5.50 3.14
N SER A 91 -6.85 -5.28 4.46
CA SER A 91 -7.94 -4.78 5.31
C SER A 91 -8.32 -3.33 4.96
N TYR A 92 -7.34 -2.50 4.64
CA TYR A 92 -7.57 -1.14 4.12
C TYR A 92 -8.30 -1.17 2.77
N ASP A 93 -7.98 -2.14 1.90
CA ASP A 93 -8.60 -2.27 0.58
C ASP A 93 -10.09 -2.62 0.61
N ILE A 94 -10.53 -3.30 1.68
CA ILE A 94 -11.94 -3.60 1.96
C ILE A 94 -12.58 -2.60 2.93
N ALA A 95 -11.98 -1.42 3.12
CA ALA A 95 -12.45 -0.34 4.00
C ALA A 95 -12.57 -0.70 5.50
N ALA A 96 -11.91 -1.77 5.96
CA ALA A 96 -11.81 -2.09 7.39
C ALA A 96 -10.72 -1.23 8.07
N HIS A 97 -10.86 0.10 8.04
CA HIS A 97 -9.80 1.07 8.37
C HIS A 97 -9.24 0.93 9.78
N GLY A 98 -10.10 0.80 10.80
CA GLY A 98 -9.64 0.63 12.18
C GLY A 98 -8.86 -0.66 12.40
N LEU A 99 -9.24 -1.74 11.70
CA LEU A 99 -8.49 -3.00 11.72
C LEU A 99 -7.16 -2.88 10.99
N ALA A 100 -7.15 -2.23 9.83
CA ALA A 100 -5.93 -1.95 9.08
C ALA A 100 -4.91 -1.17 9.93
N GLN A 101 -5.34 -0.14 10.66
CA GLN A 101 -4.46 0.61 11.57
C GLN A 101 -3.85 -0.27 12.67
N ARG A 102 -4.63 -1.17 13.27
CA ARG A 102 -4.11 -2.11 14.28
C ARG A 102 -3.00 -2.99 13.69
N TYR A 103 -3.20 -3.52 12.48
CA TYR A 103 -2.17 -4.30 11.80
C TYR A 103 -0.93 -3.46 11.43
N PHE A 104 -1.09 -2.22 10.97
CA PHE A 104 0.05 -1.35 10.70
C PHE A 104 0.87 -1.04 11.98
N VAL A 105 0.20 -0.77 13.10
CA VAL A 105 0.89 -0.57 14.39
C VAL A 105 1.62 -1.84 14.83
N GLN A 106 1.03 -3.02 14.62
CA GLN A 106 1.70 -4.29 14.90
C GLN A 106 2.91 -4.50 13.98
N ALA A 107 2.78 -4.21 12.69
CA ALA A 107 3.88 -4.28 11.73
C ALA A 107 5.03 -3.33 12.10
N LEU A 108 4.74 -2.12 12.60
CA LEU A 108 5.77 -1.20 13.12
C LEU A 108 6.55 -1.80 14.30
N ARG A 109 5.85 -2.42 15.25
CA ARG A 109 6.49 -3.09 16.40
C ARG A 109 7.35 -4.27 15.97
N LEU A 110 6.88 -5.05 14.99
CA LEU A 110 7.65 -6.17 14.41
C LEU A 110 8.88 -5.67 13.65
N ALA A 111 8.76 -4.60 12.86
CA ALA A 111 9.89 -3.98 12.16
C ALA A 111 10.93 -3.42 13.16
N GLN A 112 10.47 -2.83 14.27
CA GLN A 112 11.34 -2.40 15.36
C GLN A 112 12.07 -3.59 16.01
N ALA A 113 11.36 -4.69 16.28
CA ALA A 113 11.98 -5.92 16.81
C ALA A 113 12.98 -6.54 15.83
N ALA A 114 12.76 -6.39 14.53
CA ALA A 114 13.72 -6.78 13.49
C ALA A 114 14.95 -5.87 13.40
N GLY A 115 14.88 -4.66 13.98
CA GLY A 115 15.87 -3.60 13.77
C GLY A 115 15.80 -2.96 12.37
N ASP A 116 14.72 -3.18 11.62
CA ASP A 116 14.55 -2.72 10.25
C ASP A 116 13.82 -1.37 10.20
N ARG A 117 14.60 -0.31 10.39
CA ARG A 117 14.10 1.08 10.37
C ARG A 117 13.53 1.49 9.02
N ALA A 118 14.12 1.01 7.93
CA ALA A 118 13.69 1.35 6.58
C ALA A 118 12.30 0.74 6.29
N TYR A 119 12.08 -0.51 6.71
CA TYR A 119 10.75 -1.12 6.64
C TYR A 119 9.75 -0.41 7.55
N GLY A 120 10.16 0.03 8.74
CA GLY A 120 9.33 0.87 9.61
C GLY A 120 8.84 2.15 8.91
N ALA A 121 9.72 2.84 8.18
CA ALA A 121 9.36 4.00 7.37
C ALA A 121 8.34 3.64 6.26
N TYR A 122 8.48 2.48 5.63
CA TYR A 122 7.50 2.00 4.65
C TYR A 122 6.11 1.74 5.26
N VAL A 123 6.03 1.20 6.47
CA VAL A 123 4.75 1.05 7.18
C VAL A 123 4.13 2.42 7.46
N LEU A 124 4.90 3.42 7.87
CA LEU A 124 4.42 4.79 8.08
C LEU A 124 3.91 5.44 6.78
N VAL A 125 4.60 5.23 5.64
CA VAL A 125 4.11 5.64 4.32
C VAL A 125 2.79 4.96 3.98
N THR A 126 2.64 3.68 4.31
CA THR A 126 1.38 2.94 4.11
C THR A 126 0.24 3.54 4.94
N MET A 127 0.51 3.92 6.19
CA MET A 127 -0.45 4.63 7.04
C MET A 127 -0.77 6.04 6.49
N SER A 128 0.23 6.75 5.97
CA SER A 128 0.05 8.06 5.32
C SER A 128 -0.90 7.96 4.12
N ARG A 129 -0.74 6.93 3.27
CA ARG A 129 -1.65 6.65 2.15
C ARG A 129 -3.09 6.38 2.60
N GLN A 130 -3.28 5.68 3.72
CA GLN A 130 -4.61 5.49 4.29
C GLN A 130 -5.19 6.84 4.78
N ALA A 131 -4.39 7.67 5.44
CA ALA A 131 -4.81 8.99 5.91
C ALA A 131 -5.20 9.91 4.73
N VAL A 132 -4.44 9.90 3.63
CA VAL A 132 -4.79 10.60 2.38
C VAL A 132 -6.16 10.16 1.85
N TYR A 133 -6.41 8.84 1.77
CA TYR A 133 -7.69 8.31 1.29
C TYR A 133 -8.87 8.71 2.18
N LEU A 134 -8.64 8.84 3.49
CA LEU A 134 -9.65 9.30 4.45
C LEU A 134 -9.73 10.84 4.57
N ALA A 135 -9.04 11.58 3.69
CA ALA A 135 -8.95 13.04 3.71
C ALA A 135 -8.33 13.64 5.01
N HIS A 136 -7.56 12.83 5.75
CA HIS A 136 -6.81 13.25 6.94
C HIS A 136 -5.42 13.77 6.54
N GLY A 137 -5.39 14.93 5.86
CA GLY A 137 -4.17 15.46 5.24
C GLY A 137 -3.05 15.81 6.23
N ARG A 138 -3.38 16.34 7.41
CA ARG A 138 -2.37 16.72 8.44
C ARG A 138 -1.65 15.48 8.96
N GLU A 139 -2.40 14.44 9.28
CA GLU A 139 -1.91 13.14 9.73
C GLU A 139 -1.05 12.49 8.64
N ALA A 140 -1.47 12.57 7.38
CA ALA A 140 -0.70 12.05 6.25
C ALA A 140 0.68 12.72 6.13
N VAL A 141 0.75 14.05 6.23
CA VAL A 141 2.02 14.82 6.21
C VAL A 141 2.89 14.44 7.42
N GLN A 142 2.31 14.36 8.62
CA GLN A 142 3.04 13.99 9.83
C GLN A 142 3.65 12.59 9.70
N LEU A 143 2.87 11.60 9.26
CA LEU A 143 3.35 10.22 9.06
C LEU A 143 4.48 10.16 8.03
N ALA A 144 4.36 10.88 6.92
CA ALA A 144 5.40 10.95 5.89
C ALA A 144 6.70 11.60 6.42
N ARG A 145 6.60 12.66 7.23
CA ARG A 145 7.77 13.31 7.85
C ARG A 145 8.46 12.42 8.89
N VAL A 146 7.69 11.73 9.72
CA VAL A 146 8.25 10.76 10.68
C VAL A 146 8.94 9.62 9.93
N ALA A 147 8.38 9.16 8.80
CA ALA A 147 9.02 8.17 7.95
C ALA A 147 10.37 8.66 7.39
N GLN A 148 10.42 9.92 6.91
CA GLN A 148 11.66 10.54 6.42
C GLN A 148 12.72 10.69 7.52
N GLN A 149 12.31 11.01 8.74
CA GLN A 149 13.24 11.09 9.89
C GLN A 149 13.72 9.71 10.35
N GLY A 150 12.86 8.68 10.22
CA GLY A 150 13.09 7.35 10.76
C GLY A 150 13.85 6.38 9.86
N VAL A 151 13.90 6.62 8.55
CA VAL A 151 14.43 5.66 7.55
C VAL A 151 15.95 5.41 7.66
N GLY A 152 16.72 6.33 8.27
CA GLY A 152 18.16 6.21 8.46
C GLY A 152 19.00 7.05 7.50
N ALA A 153 20.34 6.93 7.58
CA ALA A 153 21.27 7.81 6.85
C ALA A 153 21.57 7.36 5.40
N ALA A 154 21.52 6.06 5.10
CA ALA A 154 21.80 5.51 3.77
C ALA A 154 20.49 5.05 3.11
N VAL A 155 19.73 6.02 2.59
CA VAL A 155 18.42 5.76 1.99
C VAL A 155 18.57 5.67 0.47
N PRO A 156 18.20 4.54 -0.17
CA PRO A 156 18.21 4.43 -1.62
C PRO A 156 17.36 5.52 -2.27
N PRO A 157 17.75 6.08 -3.43
CA PRO A 157 17.04 7.21 -4.05
C PRO A 157 15.55 6.91 -4.32
N VAL A 158 15.22 5.68 -4.72
CA VAL A 158 13.83 5.22 -4.90
C VAL A 158 13.00 5.33 -3.61
N VAL A 159 13.60 5.01 -2.45
CA VAL A 159 12.93 5.13 -1.15
C VAL A 159 12.73 6.59 -0.77
N GLN A 160 13.70 7.45 -1.05
CA GLN A 160 13.55 8.90 -0.85
C GLN A 160 12.41 9.46 -1.71
N ALA A 161 12.34 9.03 -2.97
CA ALA A 161 11.27 9.41 -3.90
C ALA A 161 9.88 9.02 -3.37
N LEU A 162 9.74 7.77 -2.91
CA LEU A 162 8.52 7.28 -2.28
C LEU A 162 8.12 8.13 -1.07
N LEU A 163 9.05 8.44 -0.18
CA LEU A 163 8.81 9.22 1.04
C LEU A 163 8.33 10.65 0.74
N HIS A 164 8.99 11.32 -0.21
CA HIS A 164 8.60 12.67 -0.64
C HIS A 164 7.26 12.68 -1.37
N SER A 165 6.96 11.65 -2.17
CA SER A 165 5.64 11.53 -2.82
C SER A 165 4.51 11.40 -1.79
N ALA A 166 4.73 10.66 -0.69
CA ALA A 166 3.75 10.50 0.37
C ALA A 166 3.47 11.83 1.09
N GLU A 167 4.51 12.64 1.34
CA GLU A 167 4.33 14.00 1.89
C GLU A 167 3.56 14.91 0.91
N ALA A 168 3.88 14.85 -0.38
CA ALA A 168 3.17 15.62 -1.40
C ALA A 168 1.67 15.30 -1.43
N ARG A 169 1.30 14.02 -1.37
CA ARG A 169 -0.11 13.59 -1.32
C ARG A 169 -0.86 14.16 -0.12
N GLY A 170 -0.22 14.22 1.04
CA GLY A 170 -0.78 14.87 2.23
C GLY A 170 -1.04 16.37 2.01
N HIS A 171 -0.06 17.09 1.45
CA HIS A 171 -0.21 18.52 1.12
C HIS A 171 -1.28 18.77 0.05
N ALA A 172 -1.42 17.90 -0.94
CA ALA A 172 -2.44 18.03 -1.99
C ALA A 172 -3.86 17.96 -1.41
N VAL A 173 -4.12 17.01 -0.50
CA VAL A 173 -5.41 16.90 0.22
C VAL A 173 -5.72 18.15 1.05
N LEU A 174 -4.69 18.83 1.57
CA LEU A 174 -4.85 20.08 2.32
C LEU A 174 -5.03 21.32 1.42
N GLY A 175 -4.91 21.19 0.10
CA GLY A 175 -4.93 22.32 -0.83
C GLY A 175 -3.63 23.15 -0.83
N GLU A 176 -2.55 22.64 -0.21
CA GLU A 176 -1.29 23.35 -0.01
C GLU A 176 -0.39 23.24 -1.26
N ALA A 177 -0.80 23.88 -2.36
CA ALA A 177 -0.18 23.73 -3.68
C ALA A 177 1.34 23.90 -3.68
N ARG A 178 1.88 24.94 -3.01
CA ARG A 178 3.33 25.20 -2.96
C ARG A 178 4.11 24.09 -2.24
N ALA A 179 3.59 23.61 -1.12
CA ALA A 179 4.22 22.54 -0.35
C ALA A 179 4.16 21.21 -1.12
N CYS A 180 3.00 20.93 -1.74
CA CYS A 180 2.83 19.78 -2.62
C CYS A 180 3.85 19.78 -3.77
N THR A 181 3.95 20.88 -4.53
CA THR A 181 4.92 21.00 -5.64
C THR A 181 6.36 20.82 -5.17
N THR A 182 6.71 21.41 -4.02
CA THR A 182 8.06 21.28 -3.45
C THR A 182 8.40 19.81 -3.15
N SER A 183 7.46 19.08 -2.54
CA SER A 183 7.65 17.66 -2.24
C SER A 183 7.66 16.78 -3.48
N LEU A 184 6.84 17.07 -4.50
CA LEU A 184 6.87 16.38 -5.80
C LEU A 184 8.21 16.56 -6.51
N MET A 185 8.75 17.78 -6.56
CA MET A 185 10.07 18.04 -7.14
C MET A 185 11.19 17.29 -6.42
N ARG A 186 11.11 17.16 -5.09
CA ARG A 186 12.06 16.34 -4.32
C ARG A 186 11.92 14.86 -4.67
N ALA A 187 10.69 14.37 -4.84
CA ALA A 187 10.44 12.99 -5.22
C ALA A 187 11.01 12.67 -6.61
N GLU A 188 10.77 13.56 -7.59
CA GLU A 188 11.27 13.44 -8.96
C GLU A 188 12.80 13.43 -9.01
N ARG A 189 13.46 14.43 -8.41
CA ARG A 189 14.93 14.48 -8.34
C ARG A 189 15.54 13.26 -7.68
N ALA A 190 14.92 12.76 -6.61
CA ALA A 190 15.37 11.55 -5.95
C ALA A 190 15.30 10.35 -6.90
N LEU A 191 14.18 10.17 -7.60
CA LEU A 191 14.04 9.07 -8.56
C LEU A 191 15.02 9.19 -9.74
N GLU A 192 15.22 10.39 -10.27
CA GLU A 192 16.19 10.66 -11.36
C GLU A 192 17.65 10.35 -10.97
N SER A 193 17.97 10.42 -9.69
CA SER A 193 19.30 10.09 -9.17
C SER A 193 19.55 8.60 -8.96
N ALA A 194 18.52 7.75 -9.10
CA ALA A 194 18.67 6.29 -9.03
C ALA A 194 19.46 5.78 -10.23
N ARG A 195 20.39 4.85 -9.99
CA ARG A 195 21.28 4.30 -11.02
C ARG A 195 21.01 2.82 -11.27
N PRO A 196 21.25 2.33 -12.50
CA PRO A 196 21.26 0.90 -12.76
C PRO A 196 22.25 0.18 -11.83
N GLY A 197 21.77 -0.83 -11.11
CA GLY A 197 22.58 -1.60 -10.16
C GLY A 197 22.47 -1.14 -8.70
N ASP A 198 21.77 -0.04 -8.41
CA ASP A 198 21.48 0.35 -7.02
C ASP A 198 20.67 -0.76 -6.31
N GLU A 199 21.03 -1.05 -5.06
CA GLU A 199 20.27 -1.99 -4.25
C GLU A 199 18.94 -1.36 -3.81
N VAL A 200 17.83 -1.85 -4.40
CA VAL A 200 16.48 -1.42 -4.05
C VAL A 200 15.81 -2.49 -3.17
N PRO A 201 15.39 -2.11 -1.93
CA PRO A 201 14.62 -3.00 -1.07
C PRO A 201 13.39 -3.54 -1.80
N PHE A 202 13.08 -4.83 -1.65
CA PHE A 202 12.00 -5.49 -2.41
C PHE A 202 10.66 -4.74 -2.34
N TRP A 203 10.34 -4.20 -1.16
CA TRP A 203 9.11 -3.44 -0.90
C TRP A 203 9.08 -2.06 -1.56
N ALA A 204 10.20 -1.53 -2.05
CA ALA A 204 10.30 -0.25 -2.74
C ALA A 204 10.31 -0.39 -4.26
N ARG A 205 10.49 -1.60 -4.80
CA ARG A 205 10.65 -1.86 -6.24
C ARG A 205 9.44 -1.49 -7.09
N PHE A 206 8.25 -1.43 -6.48
CA PHE A 206 7.03 -0.98 -7.17
C PHE A 206 7.05 0.53 -7.48
N PHE A 207 7.94 1.30 -6.84
CA PHE A 207 8.01 2.74 -7.00
C PHE A 207 8.96 3.10 -8.15
N ASP A 208 8.38 3.18 -9.34
CA ASP A 208 9.05 3.51 -10.60
C ASP A 208 8.49 4.82 -11.19
N GLU A 209 8.89 5.14 -12.43
CA GLU A 209 8.38 6.31 -13.16
C GLU A 209 6.84 6.27 -13.30
N ALA A 210 6.27 5.08 -13.51
CA ALA A 210 4.81 4.92 -13.61
C ALA A 210 4.12 5.27 -12.28
N GLN A 211 4.70 4.88 -11.14
CA GLN A 211 4.19 5.23 -9.81
C GLN A 211 4.39 6.69 -9.48
N LEU A 212 5.54 7.28 -9.82
CA LEU A 212 5.74 8.70 -9.61
C LEU A 212 4.72 9.53 -10.41
N ALA A 213 4.51 9.20 -11.68
CA ALA A 213 3.49 9.85 -12.52
C ALA A 213 2.08 9.68 -11.93
N ASP A 214 1.76 8.52 -11.36
CA ASP A 214 0.47 8.29 -10.67
C ASP A 214 0.29 9.22 -9.46
N GLU A 215 1.34 9.39 -8.64
CA GLU A 215 1.30 10.30 -7.48
C GLU A 215 1.15 11.76 -7.91
N PHE A 216 1.84 12.20 -8.97
CA PHE A 216 1.65 13.53 -9.56
C PHE A 216 0.21 13.73 -10.04
N GLY A 217 -0.34 12.77 -10.79
CA GLY A 217 -1.71 12.82 -11.29
C GLY A 217 -2.73 13.01 -10.16
N HIS A 218 -2.58 12.25 -9.08
CA HIS A 218 -3.44 12.39 -7.90
C HIS A 218 -3.27 13.75 -7.21
N CYS A 219 -2.03 14.20 -6.96
CA CYS A 219 -1.77 15.51 -6.36
C CYS A 219 -2.42 16.64 -7.15
N HIS A 220 -2.22 16.66 -8.46
CA HIS A 220 -2.77 17.70 -9.33
C HIS A 220 -4.30 17.62 -9.43
N ARG A 221 -4.90 16.42 -9.38
CA ARG A 221 -6.37 16.27 -9.30
C ARG A 221 -6.91 16.90 -8.02
N ASP A 222 -6.30 16.60 -6.88
CA ASP A 222 -6.74 17.10 -5.57
C ASP A 222 -6.60 18.63 -5.46
N LEU A 223 -5.57 19.18 -6.11
CA LEU A 223 -5.36 20.62 -6.28
C LEU A 223 -6.19 21.26 -7.41
N GLN A 224 -7.07 20.49 -8.07
CA GLN A 224 -7.91 20.94 -9.20
C GLN A 224 -7.13 21.48 -10.42
N GLN A 225 -5.88 21.05 -10.57
CA GLN A 225 -5.00 21.37 -11.69
C GLN A 225 -5.18 20.34 -12.81
N TYR A 226 -6.39 20.30 -13.37
CA TYR A 226 -6.86 19.17 -14.19
C TYR A 226 -6.04 18.91 -15.46
N ARG A 227 -5.51 19.94 -16.12
CA ARG A 227 -4.66 19.77 -17.30
C ARG A 227 -3.41 18.95 -16.98
N THR A 228 -2.72 19.31 -15.90
CA THR A 228 -1.51 18.62 -15.44
C THR A 228 -1.86 17.23 -14.89
N ALA A 229 -2.97 17.10 -14.16
CA ALA A 229 -3.44 15.82 -13.67
C ALA A 229 -3.67 14.82 -14.81
N ALA A 230 -4.30 15.26 -15.91
CA ALA A 230 -4.56 14.41 -17.08
C ALA A 230 -3.25 13.93 -17.74
N GLN A 231 -2.27 14.82 -17.92
CA GLN A 231 -0.97 14.48 -18.53
C GLN A 231 -0.24 13.39 -17.74
N TYR A 232 -0.15 13.54 -16.42
CA TYR A 232 0.54 12.56 -15.57
C TYR A 232 -0.24 11.24 -15.43
N ALA A 233 -1.58 11.30 -15.36
CA ALA A 233 -2.40 10.09 -15.33
C ALA A 233 -2.28 9.29 -16.64
N GLU A 234 -2.25 9.97 -17.80
CA GLU A 234 -1.99 9.33 -19.10
C GLU A 234 -0.60 8.69 -19.15
N ARG A 235 0.43 9.41 -18.70
CA ARG A 235 1.80 8.90 -18.64
C ARG A 235 1.89 7.64 -17.77
N SER A 236 1.28 7.66 -16.59
CA SER A 236 1.24 6.49 -15.70
C SER A 236 0.54 5.30 -16.35
N LEU A 237 -0.62 5.51 -16.98
CA LEU A 237 -1.36 4.45 -17.68
C LEU A 237 -0.61 3.87 -18.89
N GLN A 238 0.23 4.67 -19.56
CA GLN A 238 1.08 4.18 -20.66
C GLN A 238 2.22 3.31 -20.15
N LEU A 239 2.87 3.71 -19.06
CA LEU A 239 4.04 3.01 -18.51
C LEU A 239 3.67 1.76 -17.70
N ARG A 240 2.53 1.78 -17.02
CA ARG A 240 2.18 0.76 -16.04
C ARG A 240 1.73 -0.54 -16.66
N ALA A 241 2.38 -1.64 -16.31
CA ALA A 241 2.03 -2.98 -16.77
C ALA A 241 0.59 -3.40 -16.40
N PRO A 242 -0.11 -4.20 -17.23
CA PRO A 242 -1.49 -4.64 -16.97
C PRO A 242 -1.70 -5.40 -15.65
N VAL A 243 -0.67 -6.07 -15.12
CA VAL A 243 -0.74 -6.84 -13.86
C VAL A 243 -1.13 -5.98 -12.66
N TYR A 244 -0.84 -4.68 -12.70
CA TYR A 244 -1.23 -3.71 -11.66
C TYR A 244 -2.64 -3.17 -11.89
N ALA A 245 -3.60 -4.07 -12.09
CA ALA A 245 -4.96 -3.75 -12.54
C ALA A 245 -5.64 -2.73 -11.61
N ARG A 246 -5.54 -2.91 -10.29
CA ARG A 246 -6.14 -1.99 -9.32
C ARG A 246 -5.53 -0.59 -9.37
N SER A 247 -4.20 -0.48 -9.44
CA SER A 247 -3.52 0.82 -9.53
C SER A 247 -3.85 1.53 -10.85
N ARG A 248 -3.97 0.78 -11.96
CA ARG A 248 -4.43 1.31 -13.25
C ARG A 248 -5.87 1.82 -13.19
N LEU A 249 -6.75 1.15 -12.44
CA LEU A 249 -8.13 1.61 -12.22
C LEU A 249 -8.14 2.95 -11.48
N PHE A 250 -7.41 3.09 -10.37
CA PHE A 250 -7.32 4.35 -9.64
C PHE A 250 -6.83 5.49 -10.53
N CYS A 251 -5.77 5.24 -11.30
CA CYS A 251 -5.22 6.22 -12.23
C CYS A 251 -6.20 6.60 -13.37
N ARG A 252 -6.99 5.63 -13.87
CA ARG A 252 -8.04 5.88 -14.87
C ARG A 252 -9.16 6.77 -14.31
N VAL A 253 -9.56 6.59 -13.06
CA VAL A 253 -10.54 7.45 -12.40
C VAL A 253 -9.98 8.87 -12.19
N VAL A 254 -8.69 9.00 -11.85
CA VAL A 254 -8.00 10.30 -11.81
C VAL A 254 -8.07 11.00 -13.17
N LEU A 255 -7.76 10.27 -14.26
CA LEU A 255 -7.86 10.80 -15.62
C LEU A 255 -9.30 11.19 -15.98
N ALA A 256 -10.29 10.35 -15.67
CA ALA A 256 -11.70 10.64 -15.90
C ALA A 256 -12.15 11.91 -15.17
N THR A 257 -11.74 12.07 -13.90
CA THR A 257 -12.00 13.26 -13.09
C THR A 257 -11.34 14.51 -13.67
N ALA A 258 -10.11 14.39 -14.16
CA ALA A 258 -9.41 15.48 -14.81
C ALA A 258 -10.08 15.91 -16.12
N ARG A 259 -10.54 14.95 -16.95
CA ARG A 259 -11.29 15.22 -18.18
C ARG A 259 -12.62 15.91 -17.89
N LEU A 260 -13.33 15.47 -16.86
CA LEU A 260 -14.55 16.14 -16.39
C LEU A 260 -14.27 17.59 -15.98
N GLY A 261 -13.21 17.83 -15.19
CA GLY A 261 -12.81 19.18 -14.77
C GLY A 261 -12.36 20.10 -15.92
N LEU A 262 -11.99 19.53 -17.07
CA LEU A 262 -11.68 20.28 -18.30
C LEU A 262 -12.92 20.49 -19.20
N GLY A 263 -14.09 19.98 -18.81
CA GLY A 263 -15.32 20.05 -19.60
C GLY A 263 -15.47 18.97 -20.67
N ASP A 264 -14.55 18.01 -20.75
CA ASP A 264 -14.60 16.90 -21.70
C ASP A 264 -15.43 15.74 -21.14
N LEU A 265 -16.75 15.93 -21.19
CA LEU A 265 -17.71 15.03 -20.57
C LEU A 265 -17.76 13.65 -21.24
N ASP A 266 -17.62 13.59 -22.56
CA ASP A 266 -17.58 12.34 -23.34
C ASP A 266 -16.38 11.48 -22.93
N GLN A 267 -15.18 12.06 -22.91
CA GLN A 267 -13.99 11.32 -22.52
C GLN A 267 -14.04 10.91 -21.04
N ALA A 268 -14.53 11.79 -20.17
CA ALA A 268 -14.72 11.49 -18.75
C ALA A 268 -15.64 10.27 -18.55
N CYS A 269 -16.81 10.27 -19.19
CA CYS A 269 -17.79 9.19 -19.09
C CYS A 269 -17.25 7.86 -19.65
N ARG A 270 -16.52 7.90 -20.78
CA ARG A 270 -15.90 6.70 -21.36
C ARG A 270 -14.88 6.07 -20.40
N LEU A 271 -13.96 6.87 -19.88
CA LEU A 271 -12.94 6.41 -18.93
C LEU A 271 -13.57 5.93 -17.61
N GLY A 272 -14.61 6.62 -17.13
CA GLY A 272 -15.39 6.20 -15.98
C GLY A 272 -16.02 4.83 -16.18
N ALA A 273 -16.63 4.58 -17.34
CA ALA A 273 -17.27 3.29 -17.65
C ALA A 273 -16.25 2.15 -17.71
N GLU A 274 -15.09 2.39 -18.33
CA GLU A 274 -13.97 1.44 -18.33
C GLU A 274 -13.49 1.12 -16.91
N ALA A 275 -13.39 2.12 -16.03
CA ALA A 275 -13.02 1.92 -14.63
C ALA A 275 -14.11 1.17 -13.83
N ALA A 276 -15.38 1.45 -14.08
CA ALA A 276 -16.50 0.76 -13.45
C ALA A 276 -16.54 -0.74 -13.84
N ALA A 277 -16.35 -1.06 -15.11
CA ALA A 277 -16.23 -2.44 -15.59
C ALA A 277 -15.08 -3.18 -14.90
N GLN A 278 -13.90 -2.53 -14.80
CA GLN A 278 -12.76 -3.12 -14.09
C GLN A 278 -13.02 -3.29 -12.59
N ALA A 279 -13.75 -2.37 -11.95
CA ALA A 279 -14.09 -2.47 -10.54
C ALA A 279 -15.01 -3.67 -10.27
N ALA A 280 -15.95 -3.97 -11.18
CA ALA A 280 -16.90 -5.07 -11.03
C ALA A 280 -16.21 -6.44 -10.89
N ASP A 281 -15.05 -6.63 -11.52
CA ASP A 281 -14.27 -7.87 -11.46
C ASP A 281 -13.31 -7.94 -10.25
N MET A 282 -13.26 -6.91 -9.39
CA MET A 282 -12.32 -6.82 -8.26
C MET A 282 -13.02 -6.95 -6.91
N ARG A 283 -12.37 -7.62 -5.95
CA ARG A 283 -12.76 -7.56 -4.53
C ARG A 283 -12.01 -6.43 -3.82
N SER A 284 -12.36 -5.20 -4.18
CA SER A 284 -11.77 -3.98 -3.60
C SER A 284 -12.85 -2.93 -3.35
N VAL A 285 -13.15 -2.66 -2.07
CA VAL A 285 -14.10 -1.59 -1.71
C VAL A 285 -13.55 -0.23 -2.16
N ARG A 286 -12.24 -0.03 -2.07
CA ARG A 286 -11.59 1.20 -2.54
C ARG A 286 -11.79 1.43 -4.04
N ALA A 287 -11.70 0.39 -4.88
CA ALA A 287 -11.96 0.50 -6.31
C ALA A 287 -13.38 0.99 -6.58
N HIS A 288 -14.38 0.40 -5.92
CA HIS A 288 -15.76 0.84 -6.02
C HIS A 288 -15.98 2.26 -5.50
N GLU A 289 -15.35 2.65 -4.39
CA GLU A 289 -15.47 4.01 -3.85
C GLU A 289 -14.84 5.06 -4.75
N TYR A 290 -13.75 4.74 -5.47
CA TYR A 290 -13.19 5.62 -6.50
C TYR A 290 -14.19 5.87 -7.63
N VAL A 291 -14.85 4.80 -8.11
CA VAL A 291 -15.90 4.92 -9.14
C VAL A 291 -17.09 5.73 -8.62
N ARG A 292 -17.57 5.43 -7.41
CA ARG A 292 -18.67 6.18 -6.78
C ARG A 292 -18.34 7.66 -6.57
N ASP A 293 -17.10 8.00 -6.22
CA ASP A 293 -16.69 9.42 -6.12
C ASP A 293 -16.81 10.12 -7.47
N PHE A 294 -16.39 9.45 -8.54
CA PHE A 294 -16.56 9.97 -9.89
C PHE A 294 -18.03 10.11 -10.28
N GLU A 295 -18.88 9.13 -9.95
CA GLU A 295 -20.33 9.21 -10.18
C GLU A 295 -20.97 10.41 -9.49
N ARG A 296 -20.60 10.68 -8.23
CA ARG A 296 -21.08 11.87 -7.51
C ARG A 296 -20.71 13.17 -8.24
N ARG A 297 -19.54 13.23 -8.87
CA ARG A 297 -19.09 14.40 -9.64
C ARG A 297 -19.85 14.57 -10.97
N LEU A 298 -20.48 13.52 -11.49
CA LEU A 298 -21.32 13.60 -12.68
C LEU A 298 -22.73 14.11 -12.39
N GLU A 299 -23.16 14.19 -11.12
CA GLU A 299 -24.53 14.58 -10.77
C GLU A 299 -24.97 15.95 -11.33
N PRO A 300 -24.12 17.00 -11.35
CA PRO A 300 -24.47 18.26 -12.03
C PRO A 300 -24.73 18.13 -13.54
N TYR A 301 -24.32 17.03 -14.16
CA TYR A 301 -24.42 16.75 -15.60
C TYR A 301 -25.37 15.59 -15.92
N LYS A 302 -26.23 15.19 -14.97
CA LYS A 302 -27.10 14.00 -15.07
C LYS A 302 -27.96 13.92 -16.34
N ASP A 303 -28.35 15.07 -16.89
CA ASP A 303 -29.19 15.18 -18.08
C ASP A 303 -28.40 15.24 -19.39
N ALA A 304 -27.06 15.19 -19.34
CA ALA A 304 -26.23 15.14 -20.53
C ALA A 304 -26.22 13.73 -21.13
N SER A 305 -26.24 13.65 -22.47
CA SER A 305 -26.23 12.36 -23.20
C SER A 305 -25.09 11.42 -22.81
N PRO A 306 -23.83 11.90 -22.64
CA PRO A 306 -22.73 11.04 -22.23
C PRO A 306 -22.92 10.43 -20.84
N VAL A 307 -23.55 11.17 -19.91
CA VAL A 307 -23.79 10.72 -18.53
C VAL A 307 -24.89 9.68 -18.47
N ARG A 308 -25.97 9.84 -19.26
CA ARG A 308 -26.99 8.79 -19.39
C ARG A 308 -26.39 7.50 -19.95
N THR A 309 -25.62 7.60 -21.03
CA THR A 309 -24.93 6.44 -21.63
C THR A 309 -23.98 5.76 -20.64
N TYR A 310 -23.27 6.54 -19.83
CA TYR A 310 -22.43 6.01 -18.75
C TYR A 310 -23.27 5.25 -17.72
N ARG A 311 -24.37 5.83 -17.23
CA ARG A 311 -25.26 5.19 -16.25
C ARG A 311 -25.88 3.90 -16.78
N ASP A 312 -26.31 3.88 -18.04
CA ASP A 312 -26.84 2.68 -18.69
C ASP A 312 -25.78 1.56 -18.74
N LYS A 313 -24.53 1.91 -19.08
CA LYS A 313 -23.41 0.95 -19.09
C LYS A 313 -23.08 0.43 -17.70
N VAL A 314 -23.05 1.29 -16.68
CA VAL A 314 -22.75 0.87 -15.30
C VAL A 314 -23.87 0.01 -14.74
N ALA A 315 -25.14 0.35 -14.98
CA ALA A 315 -26.29 -0.45 -14.57
C ALA A 315 -26.30 -1.84 -15.21
N ALA A 316 -25.72 -2.00 -16.40
CA ALA A 316 -25.59 -3.30 -17.05
C ALA A 316 -24.51 -4.22 -16.43
N LEU A 317 -23.67 -3.70 -15.52
CA LEU A 317 -22.64 -4.49 -14.84
C LEU A 317 -23.17 -5.28 -13.63
N GLY A 318 -24.41 -5.02 -13.19
CA GLY A 318 -25.04 -5.64 -12.02
C GLY A 318 -25.10 -4.71 -10.81
#